data_AF-A0A4Q3R9D0-F1
#
_entry.id   AF-A0A4Q3R9D0-F1
#
_cell.length_a   1.000
_cell.length_b   1.000
_cell.length_c   1.000
_cell.angle_alpha   90.00
_cell.angle_beta   90.00
_cell.angle_gamma   90.00
#
_symmetry.space_group_name_H-M   'P 1'
#
loop_
_entity.id
_entity.type
_entity.pdbx_description
1 polymer ?
#
loop_
_entity_poly.entity_id
_entity_poly.type
_entity_poly.pdbx_seq_one_letter_code
_entity_poly.pdbx_strand_id
1 'polypeptide(L)'
;MIPVQFPEPQFKLKKEGDKRYIFDAIRKTWLLLTEEEWVRQNFVAYLTNIMKYPVSLIALEKEMALNGLKKRFDILVYDKKHRPWMMVECKAPTVV
;
A
#
# COMPACT_ATOMS: atom_id res chain seq x y z
N MET A 1 -13.78 -15.00 -5.88
CA MET A 1 -13.14 -13.68 -5.65
C MET A 1 -13.81 -13.03 -4.44
N ILE A 2 -13.04 -12.42 -3.54
CA ILE A 2 -13.59 -11.68 -2.40
C ILE A 2 -13.79 -10.23 -2.85
N PRO A 3 -15.03 -9.69 -2.88
CA PRO A 3 -15.24 -8.29 -3.24
C PRO A 3 -14.72 -7.38 -2.13
N VAL A 4 -13.88 -6.41 -2.50
CA VAL A 4 -13.39 -5.36 -1.60
C VAL A 4 -14.03 -4.04 -2.03
N GLN A 5 -14.79 -3.42 -1.12
CA GLN A 5 -15.28 -2.06 -1.30
C GLN A 5 -14.28 -1.09 -0.67
N PHE A 6 -13.62 -0.28 -1.51
CA PHE A 6 -12.72 0.74 -1.01
C PHE A 6 -13.52 1.89 -0.37
N PRO A 7 -13.04 2.45 0.76
CA PRO A 7 -13.62 3.67 1.31
C PRO A 7 -13.46 4.82 0.31
N GLU A 8 -14.32 5.83 0.42
CA GLU A 8 -14.13 7.08 -0.33
C GLU A 8 -12.70 7.61 -0.12
N PRO A 9 -11.90 7.70 -1.20
CA PRO A 9 -10.47 7.96 -1.06
C PRO A 9 -10.22 9.40 -0.62
N GLN A 10 -9.77 9.58 0.62
CA GLN A 10 -9.28 10.86 1.15
C GLN A 10 -7.79 11.05 0.82
N PHE A 11 -7.41 10.88 -0.45
CA PHE A 11 -6.03 11.04 -0.85
C PHE A 11 -5.66 12.51 -1.01
N LYS A 12 -4.48 12.89 -0.50
CA LYS A 12 -3.85 14.15 -0.88
C LYS A 12 -3.19 13.94 -2.23
N LEU A 13 -3.66 14.67 -3.23
CA LEU A 13 -3.14 14.64 -4.59
C LEU A 13 -2.48 15.98 -4.92
N LYS A 14 -1.41 15.94 -5.72
CA LYS A 14 -0.83 17.15 -6.33
C LYS A 14 -0.46 16.88 -7.79
N LYS A 15 -0.34 17.95 -8.56
CA LYS A 15 0.12 17.93 -9.95
C LYS A 15 1.40 18.76 -10.07
N GLU A 16 2.41 18.21 -10.71
CA GLU A 16 3.66 18.91 -11.04
C GLU A 16 3.98 18.65 -12.51
N GLY A 17 3.87 19.69 -13.35
CA GLY A 17 3.88 19.53 -14.81
C GLY A 17 2.75 18.61 -15.25
N ASP A 18 3.06 17.61 -16.07
CA ASP A 18 2.08 16.62 -16.54
C ASP A 18 1.92 15.40 -15.61
N LYS A 19 2.69 15.33 -14.53
CA LYS A 19 2.67 14.19 -13.59
C LYS A 19 1.73 14.47 -12.42
N ARG A 20 0.99 13.43 -12.02
CA ARG A 20 0.17 13.43 -10.80
C ARG A 20 0.88 12.64 -9.71
N TYR A 21 0.75 13.10 -8.48
CA TYR A 21 1.35 12.46 -7.31
C TYR A 21 0.30 12.26 -6.22
N ILE A 22 0.50 11.21 -5.44
CA ILE A 22 -0.29 10.87 -4.26
C ILE A 22 0.61 10.89 -3.03
N PHE A 23 0.12 11.43 -1.92
CA PHE A 23 0.85 11.42 -0.66
C PHE A 23 0.61 10.10 0.09
N ASP A 24 1.68 9.37 0.33
CA ASP A 24 1.68 8.18 1.18
C ASP A 24 1.89 8.61 2.64
N ALA A 25 0.86 8.43 3.47
CA ALA A 25 0.90 8.84 4.89
C ALA A 25 1.81 7.96 5.76
N ILE A 26 2.06 6.71 5.34
CA ILE A 26 2.92 5.76 6.07
C ILE A 26 4.39 6.08 5.77
N ARG A 27 4.73 6.25 4.48
CA ARG A 27 6.09 6.60 4.02
C ARG A 27 6.41 8.09 4.15
N LYS A 28 5.39 8.92 4.39
CA LYS A 28 5.48 10.39 4.52
C LYS A 28 6.13 11.07 3.32
N THR A 29 5.82 10.60 2.11
CA THR A 29 6.40 11.10 0.87
C THR A 29 5.36 11.21 -0.24
N TRP A 30 5.67 12.01 -1.26
CA TRP A 30 4.87 12.10 -2.49
C TRP A 30 5.38 11.09 -3.50
N LEU A 31 4.49 10.21 -3.96
CA LEU A 31 4.78 9.18 -4.95
C LEU A 31 4.08 9.48 -6.26
N LEU A 32 4.68 9.10 -7.38
CA LEU A 32 4.01 9.18 -8.68
C LEU A 32 2.72 8.36 -8.62
N LEU A 33 1.60 8.96 -9.01
CA LEU A 33 0.32 8.28 -9.04
C LEU A 33 0.26 7.34 -10.25
N THR A 34 0.75 6.11 -10.08
CA THR A 34 0.57 5.01 -11.03
C THR A 34 -0.69 4.21 -10.67
N GLU A 35 -1.17 3.38 -11.59
CA GLU A 35 -2.33 2.50 -11.33
C GLU A 35 -2.06 1.53 -10.17
N GLU A 36 -0.85 0.97 -10.11
CA GLU A 36 -0.44 0.08 -9.02
C GLU A 36 -0.36 0.81 -7.68
N GLU A 37 0.19 2.04 -7.65
CA GLU A 37 0.24 2.84 -6.42
C GLU A 37 -1.16 3.27 -5.98
N TRP A 38 -2.07 3.56 -6.93
CA TRP A 38 -3.47 3.83 -6.62
C TRP A 38 -4.12 2.61 -5.94
N VAL A 39 -3.90 1.39 -6.45
CA VAL A 39 -4.39 0.15 -5.81
C VAL A 39 -3.78 -0.02 -4.42
N ARG A 40 -2.47 0.18 -4.28
CA ARG A 40 -1.75 0.07 -3.01
C ARG A 40 -2.31 1.02 -1.95
N GLN A 41 -2.47 2.30 -2.27
CA GLN A 41 -3.00 3.31 -1.34
C GLN A 41 -4.47 3.05 -0.97
N ASN A 42 -5.30 2.59 -1.92
CA ASN A 42 -6.68 2.19 -1.63
C ASN A 42 -6.74 0.98 -0.70
N PHE A 43 -5.87 -0.01 -0.90
CA PHE A 43 -5.83 -1.18 -0.04
C PHE A 43 -5.35 -0.84 1.37
N VAL A 44 -4.37 0.04 1.50
CA VAL A 44 -3.95 0.58 2.82
C VAL A 44 -5.12 1.29 3.50
N ALA A 45 -5.83 2.17 2.78
CA ALA A 45 -7.00 2.88 3.34
C ALA A 45 -8.11 1.91 3.76
N TYR A 46 -8.35 0.84 3.00
CA TYR A 46 -9.28 -0.22 3.39
C TYR A 46 -8.84 -0.91 4.69
N LEU A 47 -7.57 -1.30 4.80
CA LEU A 47 -7.03 -1.92 6.01
C LEU A 47 -7.17 -1.01 7.24
N THR A 48 -6.87 0.28 7.12
CA THR A 48 -6.87 1.21 8.26
C THR A 48 -8.26 1.74 8.60
N ASN A 49 -9.06 2.11 7.59
CA ASN A 49 -10.31 2.85 7.80
C ASN A 49 -11.50 1.91 7.95
N ILE A 50 -11.51 0.79 7.21
CA ILE A 50 -12.61 -0.18 7.26
C ILE A 50 -12.25 -1.31 8.21
N MET A 51 -11.12 -1.99 8.00
CA MET A 51 -10.71 -3.15 8.79
C MET A 51 -10.07 -2.79 10.14
N LYS A 52 -9.83 -1.49 10.40
CA LYS A 52 -9.31 -0.94 11.65
C LYS A 52 -7.95 -1.51 12.08
N TYR A 53 -7.10 -1.90 11.11
CA TYR A 53 -5.72 -2.24 11.40
C TYR A 53 -4.95 -0.98 11.81
N PRO A 54 -4.23 -1.00 12.95
CA PRO A 54 -3.34 0.09 13.32
C PRO A 54 -2.26 0.28 12.26
N VAL A 55 -2.02 1.53 11.86
CA VAL A 55 -0.99 1.89 10.88
C VAL A 55 0.40 1.38 11.31
N SER A 56 0.67 1.35 12.61
CA SER A 56 1.93 0.84 13.19
C SER A 56 2.19 -0.65 12.90
N LEU A 57 1.17 -1.41 12.49
CA LEU A 57 1.28 -2.82 12.09
C LEU A 57 1.39 -2.99 10.57
N ILE A 58 1.43 -1.92 9.79
CA ILE A 58 1.51 -1.97 8.33
C ILE A 58 2.86 -1.40 7.87
N ALA A 59 3.61 -2.19 7.12
CA ALA A 59 4.82 -1.74 6.43
C ALA A 59 4.58 -1.75 4.93
N LEU A 60 5.08 -0.71 4.25
CA LEU A 60 5.03 -0.59 2.80
C LEU A 60 6.46 -0.59 2.23
N GLU A 61 6.70 -1.34 1.15
CA GLU A 61 7.99 -1.40 0.43
C GLU A 61 9.24 -1.43 1.33
N LYS A 62 9.37 -2.44 2.22
CA LYS A 62 10.71 -2.74 2.74
C LYS A 62 11.41 -3.72 1.83
N GLU A 63 12.69 -3.46 1.56
CA GLU A 63 13.57 -4.48 1.04
C GLU A 63 13.71 -5.61 2.09
N MET A 64 13.64 -6.84 1.61
CA MET A 64 13.99 -8.03 2.37
C MET A 64 15.04 -8.84 1.61
N ALA A 65 15.99 -9.42 2.35
CA ALA A 65 16.92 -10.38 1.80
C ALA A 65 16.28 -11.78 1.85
N LEU A 66 16.09 -12.39 0.69
CA LEU A 66 15.60 -13.76 0.56
C LEU A 66 16.61 -14.54 -0.29
N ASN A 67 17.29 -15.52 0.33
CA ASN A 67 18.31 -16.35 -0.35
C ASN A 67 19.39 -15.52 -1.07
N GLY A 68 19.86 -14.43 -0.44
CA GLY A 68 20.84 -13.52 -1.02
C GLY A 68 20.29 -12.55 -2.08
N LEU A 69 19.01 -12.67 -2.45
CA LEU A 69 18.34 -11.76 -3.37
C LEU A 69 17.59 -10.68 -2.60
N LYS A 70 17.71 -9.43 -3.06
CA LYS A 70 16.85 -8.33 -2.59
C LYS A 70 15.48 -8.46 -3.23
N LYS A 71 14.46 -8.66 -2.40
CA LYS A 71 13.05 -8.67 -2.80
C LYS A 71 12.32 -7.52 -2.11
N ARG A 72 11.33 -6.96 -2.79
CA ARG A 72 10.42 -5.96 -2.25
C ARG A 72 9.04 -6.57 -2.16
N PHE A 73 8.33 -6.24 -1.09
CA PHE A 73 6.91 -6.51 -0.96
C PHE A 73 6.15 -5.20 -1.05
N ASP A 74 4.89 -5.25 -1.48
CA ASP A 74 4.06 -4.04 -1.54
C ASP A 74 3.55 -3.66 -0.16
N ILE A 75 2.87 -4.59 0.52
CA ILE A 75 2.33 -4.40 1.87
C ILE A 75 2.63 -5.63 2.73
N LEU A 76 3.16 -5.40 3.93
CA LEU A 76 3.31 -6.41 4.97
C LEU A 76 2.58 -5.96 6.22
N VAL A 77 1.64 -6.78 6.67
CA VAL A 77 0.87 -6.55 7.90
C VAL A 77 1.40 -7.49 8.98
N TYR A 78 1.63 -6.94 10.17
CA TYR A 78 2.07 -7.68 11.34
C TYR A 78 0.92 -7.96 12.31
N ASP A 79 1.03 -9.02 13.09
CA ASP A 79 0.15 -9.28 14.23
C ASP A 79 0.53 -8.42 15.45
N LYS A 80 -0.25 -8.56 16.54
CA LYS A 80 0.01 -7.86 17.81
C LYS A 80 1.35 -8.23 18.48
N LYS A 81 1.99 -9.31 18.06
CA LYS A 81 3.32 -9.76 18.52
C LYS A 81 4.42 -9.38 17.51
N HIS A 82 4.13 -8.48 16.56
CA HIS A 82 5.03 -8.07 15.49
C HIS A 82 5.56 -9.21 14.60
N ARG A 83 4.77 -10.27 14.43
CA ARG A 83 5.08 -11.35 13.48
C ARG A 83 4.35 -11.10 12.16
N PRO A 84 4.96 -11.41 10.99
CA PRO A 84 4.28 -11.37 9.70
C PRO A 84 2.95 -12.12 9.75
N TRP A 85 1.86 -11.43 9.40
CA TRP A 85 0.50 -11.96 9.43
C TRP A 85 -0.10 -12.07 8.02
N MET A 86 0.16 -11.06 7.18
CA MET A 86 -0.36 -11.01 5.81
C MET A 86 0.62 -10.24 4.94
N MET A 87 0.92 -10.81 3.77
CA MET A 87 1.65 -10.13 2.70
C MET A 87 0.68 -9.89 1.55
N VAL A 88 0.72 -8.69 0.99
CA VAL A 88 -0.15 -8.27 -0.12
C VAL A 88 0.75 -7.83 -1.26
N GLU A 89 0.43 -8.33 -2.44
CA GLU A 89 0.98 -7.87 -3.71
C GLU A 89 -0.11 -7.10 -4.44
N CYS A 90 0.21 -5.89 -4.90
CA CYS A 90 -0.66 -5.02 -5.65
C CYS A 90 -0.23 -5.04 -7.12
N LYS A 91 -1.21 -5.05 -8.03
CA LYS A 91 -1.00 -4.92 -9.47
C LYS A 91 -1.93 -3.86 -10.00
N ALA A 92 -1.58 -3.30 -11.16
CA ALA A 92 -2.49 -2.43 -11.89
C ALA A 92 -3.82 -3.18 -12.18
N PRO A 93 -4.99 -2.51 -12.15
CA PRO A 93 -6.28 -3.16 -12.37
C PRO A 93 -6.41 -3.87 -13.73
N THR A 94 -5.57 -3.46 -14.69
CA THR A 94 -5.51 -3.99 -16.05
C THR A 94 -4.69 -5.27 -16.18
N VAL A 95 -3.95 -5.67 -15.14
CA VAL A 95 -3.17 -6.91 -15.12
C VAL A 95 -4.04 -8.02 -14.56
N VAL A 96 -4.32 -9.03 -15.40
CA VAL A 96 -5.13 -10.22 -15.09
C VAL A 96 -4.24 -11.41 -14.75
#